data_AF-A0A382KFM3-F1
#
_entry.id   AF-A0A382KFM3-F1
#
_cell.length_a   1.000
_cell.length_b   1.000
_cell.length_c   1.000
_cell.angle_alpha   90.00
_cell.angle_beta   90.00
_cell.angle_gamma   90.00
#
_symmetry.space_group_name_H-M   'P 1'
#
loop_
_entity.id
_entity.type
_entity.pdbx_description
1 polymer ?
#
loop_
_entity_poly.entity_id
_entity_poly.type
_entity_poly.pdbx_seq_one_letter_code
_entity_poly.pdbx_strand_id
1 'polypeptide(L)'
;IDFEWRHICTNPKFRPLLVDNQKKGDYRLIPTDYTYANEIAIKLNLNHKDLVKREVFQNKKFRIGLSHSIDRQAIIDSVFAGVGEPANMSPLRNSGMYRKSMANQYVEYNVNLANKFLDEAGYSKRDSNGIRLGPDGKPIQIAVDTIAGTFSDSGELVANDWRAVGIDAQFNEIERSFHTKRIFENGHDVVFWNGDGGTRGDLYLNPRVFVPTSPFESEHATRWALWNQNPNAPGAQVPPAKVQKMYTLLDDFNAANTQEGQERLMNQILDLVEDTFHVIGIMFPNPTCTLAKNNFRNVPEKLILGWSYPSDSPVGVEQFFKE
;
A
#
# COMPACT_ATOMS: atom_id res chain seq x y z
N ILE A 1 2.19 0.65 -30.63
CA ILE A 1 2.83 0.91 -29.33
C ILE A 1 4.30 0.65 -29.53
N ASP A 2 5.12 1.71 -29.55
CA ASP A 2 6.57 1.59 -29.77
C ASP A 2 7.30 1.32 -28.44
N PHE A 3 6.79 1.85 -27.33
CA PHE A 3 7.23 1.60 -25.97
C PHE A 3 6.07 1.86 -25.00
N GLU A 4 5.83 0.97 -24.03
CA GLU A 4 4.78 1.14 -23.00
C GLU A 4 4.99 0.15 -21.83
N TRP A 5 4.83 0.64 -20.60
CA TRP A 5 4.75 -0.21 -19.41
C TRP A 5 3.44 -0.03 -18.62
N ARG A 6 2.97 1.21 -18.52
CA ARG A 6 2.04 1.72 -17.50
C ARG A 6 0.72 0.97 -17.42
N HIS A 7 0.12 0.65 -18.56
CA HIS A 7 -1.25 0.11 -18.61
C HIS A 7 -1.38 -1.31 -19.14
N ILE A 8 -0.31 -1.88 -19.70
CA ILE A 8 -0.37 -3.16 -20.40
C ILE A 8 0.38 -4.22 -19.62
N CYS A 9 1.66 -3.98 -19.35
CA CYS A 9 2.51 -4.97 -18.72
C CYS A 9 2.26 -5.09 -17.21
N THR A 10 1.77 -4.02 -16.58
CA THR A 10 1.38 -3.98 -15.16
C THR A 10 0.14 -4.81 -14.85
N ASN A 11 -0.66 -5.21 -15.85
CA ASN A 11 -1.81 -6.08 -15.65
C ASN A 11 -1.43 -7.56 -15.89
N PRO A 12 -1.42 -8.40 -14.86
CA PRO A 12 -1.02 -9.81 -14.99
C PRO A 12 -1.83 -10.58 -16.03
N LYS A 13 -3.10 -10.21 -16.25
CA LYS A 13 -4.01 -10.88 -17.20
C LYS A 13 -3.52 -10.81 -18.64
N PHE A 14 -2.75 -9.78 -19.00
CA PHE A 14 -2.25 -9.62 -20.37
C PHE A 14 -0.91 -10.33 -20.61
N ARG A 15 -0.20 -10.75 -19.57
CA ARG A 15 1.16 -11.29 -19.70
C ARG A 15 1.27 -12.48 -20.66
N PRO A 16 0.37 -13.50 -20.63
CA PRO A 16 0.43 -14.61 -21.59
C PRO A 16 0.27 -14.12 -23.03
N LEU A 17 -0.71 -13.25 -23.27
CA LEU A 17 -0.97 -12.67 -24.59
C LEU A 17 0.24 -11.88 -25.11
N LEU A 18 0.91 -11.11 -24.23
CA LEU A 18 2.11 -10.35 -24.57
C LEU A 18 3.28 -11.26 -24.93
N VAL A 19 3.46 -12.39 -24.23
CA VAL A 19 4.53 -13.35 -24.55
C VAL A 19 4.27 -14.04 -25.88
N ASP A 20 3.04 -14.54 -26.08
CA ASP A 20 2.67 -15.31 -27.28
C ASP A 20 2.76 -14.48 -28.57
N ASN A 21 2.53 -13.16 -28.48
CA ASN A 21 2.52 -12.27 -29.64
C ASN A 21 3.84 -11.52 -29.88
N GLN A 22 4.92 -11.75 -29.12
CA GLN A 22 6.20 -11.05 -29.30
C GLN A 22 6.72 -11.10 -30.74
N LYS A 23 6.72 -12.30 -31.34
CA LYS A 23 7.19 -12.49 -32.72
C LYS A 23 6.28 -11.83 -33.74
N LYS A 24 4.95 -11.95 -33.57
CA LYS A 24 3.95 -11.40 -34.48
C LYS A 24 3.89 -9.87 -34.42
N GLY A 25 4.01 -9.30 -33.22
CA GLY A 25 3.99 -7.85 -32.99
C GLY A 25 5.36 -7.18 -33.18
N ASP A 26 6.42 -7.98 -33.36
CA ASP A 26 7.79 -7.51 -33.56
C ASP A 26 8.25 -6.57 -32.43
N TYR A 27 8.17 -7.08 -31.20
CA TYR A 27 8.61 -6.40 -29.98
C TYR A 27 9.33 -7.35 -29.02
N ARG A 28 10.03 -6.76 -28.05
CA ARG A 28 10.65 -7.44 -26.91
C ARG A 28 10.00 -7.00 -25.61
N LEU A 29 10.01 -7.90 -24.63
CA LEU A 29 9.61 -7.62 -23.26
C LEU A 29 10.85 -7.43 -22.42
N ILE A 30 10.93 -6.28 -21.75
CA ILE A 30 12.06 -5.87 -20.92
C ILE A 30 11.70 -6.19 -19.47
N PRO A 31 12.51 -6.94 -18.71
CA PRO A 31 12.28 -7.19 -17.29
C PRO A 31 12.20 -5.89 -16.50
N THR A 32 11.27 -5.82 -15.55
CA THR A 32 11.01 -4.58 -14.83
C THR A 32 10.69 -4.86 -13.36
N ASP A 33 11.40 -4.16 -12.47
CA ASP A 33 11.24 -4.27 -11.03
C ASP A 33 10.48 -3.05 -10.48
N TYR A 34 9.67 -3.25 -9.45
CA TYR A 34 9.02 -2.15 -8.74
C TYR A 34 9.85 -1.63 -7.57
N THR A 35 9.71 -0.34 -7.25
CA THR A 35 10.21 0.22 -6.00
C THR A 35 9.28 -0.02 -4.81
N TYR A 36 8.08 -0.51 -5.05
CA TYR A 36 7.03 -0.75 -4.05
C TYR A 36 7.48 -1.75 -2.98
N ALA A 37 7.03 -1.54 -1.74
CA ALA A 37 7.15 -2.47 -0.63
C ALA A 37 6.09 -3.58 -0.70
N ASN A 38 4.93 -3.28 -1.27
CA ASN A 38 3.82 -4.23 -1.40
C ASN A 38 3.01 -3.92 -2.66
N GLU A 39 2.54 -4.97 -3.35
CA GLU A 39 1.70 -4.82 -4.54
C GLU A 39 0.42 -4.05 -4.20
N ILE A 40 -0.18 -4.38 -3.05
CA ILE A 40 -1.43 -3.79 -2.57
C ILE A 40 -1.31 -3.49 -1.07
N ALA A 41 -1.40 -2.21 -0.74
CA ALA A 41 -1.51 -1.67 0.61
C ALA A 41 -2.94 -1.18 0.89
N ILE A 42 -3.46 -1.61 2.04
CA ILE A 42 -4.74 -1.20 2.62
C ILE A 42 -4.44 -0.13 3.66
N LYS A 43 -4.94 1.09 3.40
CA LYS A 43 -4.62 2.28 4.17
C LYS A 43 -5.88 2.81 4.84
N LEU A 44 -6.18 2.30 6.04
CA LEU A 44 -7.29 2.81 6.86
C LEU A 44 -6.99 4.25 7.30
N ASN A 45 -7.98 5.12 7.22
CA ASN A 45 -7.83 6.52 7.61
C ASN A 45 -7.80 6.66 9.15
N LEU A 46 -6.61 6.61 9.74
CA LEU A 46 -6.38 6.80 11.17
C LEU A 46 -6.72 8.22 11.64
N ASN A 47 -7.03 9.14 10.74
CA ASN A 47 -7.37 10.54 11.03
C ASN A 47 -8.80 10.89 10.65
N HIS A 48 -9.63 9.88 10.38
CA HIS A 48 -10.97 10.03 9.81
C HIS A 48 -11.79 11.15 10.47
N LYS A 49 -12.52 11.94 9.68
CA LYS A 49 -13.30 13.08 10.21
C LYS A 49 -14.45 12.66 11.14
N ASP A 50 -15.07 11.51 10.87
CA ASP A 50 -15.96 10.81 11.80
C ASP A 50 -15.14 10.20 12.95
N LEU A 51 -15.44 10.61 14.17
CA LEU A 51 -14.73 10.21 15.39
C LEU A 51 -14.93 8.74 15.73
N VAL A 52 -16.10 8.15 15.43
CA VAL A 52 -16.39 6.74 15.69
C VAL A 52 -15.52 5.87 14.80
N LYS A 53 -15.46 6.18 13.49
CA LYS A 53 -14.57 5.48 12.56
C LYS A 53 -13.10 5.68 12.92
N ARG A 54 -12.72 6.90 13.32
CA ARG A 54 -11.34 7.19 13.76
C ARG A 54 -10.93 6.32 14.95
N GLU A 55 -11.78 6.19 15.96
CA GLU A 55 -11.52 5.34 17.13
C GLU A 55 -11.33 3.88 16.71
N VAL A 56 -12.22 3.36 15.86
CA VAL A 56 -12.14 1.99 15.34
C VAL A 56 -10.85 1.76 14.56
N PHE A 57 -10.52 2.66 13.63
CA PHE A 57 -9.35 2.50 12.76
C PHE A 57 -8.03 2.69 13.50
N GLN A 58 -7.98 3.54 14.53
CA GLN A 58 -6.79 3.70 15.37
C GLN A 58 -6.54 2.51 16.30
N ASN A 59 -7.53 1.65 16.57
CA ASN A 59 -7.34 0.46 17.36
C ASN A 59 -6.43 -0.57 16.65
N LYS A 60 -5.23 -0.80 17.19
CA LYS A 60 -4.26 -1.76 16.61
C LYS A 60 -4.84 -3.18 16.52
N LYS A 61 -5.58 -3.63 17.54
CA LYS A 61 -6.20 -4.98 17.52
C LYS A 61 -7.26 -5.10 16.44
N PHE A 62 -8.00 -4.02 16.14
CA PHE A 62 -8.92 -4.00 15.01
C PHE A 62 -8.19 -4.24 13.69
N ARG A 63 -7.10 -3.52 13.43
CA ARG A 63 -6.27 -3.70 12.22
C ARG A 63 -5.65 -5.11 12.14
N ILE A 64 -5.21 -5.66 13.27
CA ILE A 64 -4.70 -7.04 13.34
C ILE A 64 -5.81 -8.04 12.97
N GLY A 65 -7.02 -7.86 13.51
CA GLY A 65 -8.17 -8.70 13.19
C GLY A 65 -8.52 -8.66 11.70
N LEU A 66 -8.56 -7.47 11.10
CA LEU A 66 -8.73 -7.32 9.66
C LEU A 66 -7.62 -8.01 8.86
N SER A 67 -6.36 -7.91 9.28
CA SER A 67 -5.25 -8.55 8.58
C SER A 67 -5.36 -10.08 8.57
N HIS A 68 -5.72 -10.69 9.70
CA HIS A 68 -5.90 -12.15 9.81
C HIS A 68 -7.14 -12.66 9.07
N SER A 69 -8.12 -11.79 8.80
CA SER A 69 -9.30 -12.17 8.03
C SER A 69 -9.06 -12.28 6.54
N ILE A 70 -7.94 -11.77 6.02
CA ILE A 70 -7.68 -11.74 4.57
C ILE A 70 -7.00 -13.03 4.11
N ASP A 71 -7.64 -13.74 3.18
CA ASP A 71 -7.03 -14.89 2.50
C ASP A 71 -6.14 -14.40 1.33
N ARG A 72 -4.92 -14.00 1.68
CA ARG A 72 -3.93 -13.51 0.72
C ARG A 72 -3.59 -14.57 -0.34
N GLN A 73 -3.60 -15.86 0.02
CA GLN A 73 -3.28 -16.91 -0.93
C GLN A 73 -4.41 -17.07 -1.94
N ALA A 74 -5.68 -17.05 -1.51
CA ALA A 74 -6.82 -17.10 -2.42
C ALA A 74 -6.84 -15.90 -3.39
N ILE A 75 -6.46 -14.69 -2.92
CA ILE A 75 -6.29 -13.51 -3.78
C ILE A 75 -5.19 -13.74 -4.82
N ILE A 76 -4.03 -14.24 -4.41
CA ILE A 76 -2.89 -14.53 -5.31
C ILE A 76 -3.28 -15.59 -6.35
N ASP A 77 -3.93 -16.66 -5.93
CA ASP A 77 -4.32 -17.76 -6.81
C ASP A 77 -5.37 -17.30 -7.85
N SER A 78 -6.34 -16.51 -7.41
CA SER A 78 -7.48 -16.10 -8.25
C SER A 78 -7.16 -14.91 -9.16
N VAL A 79 -6.46 -13.90 -8.65
CA VAL A 79 -6.23 -12.63 -9.36
C VAL A 79 -4.87 -12.62 -10.06
N PHE A 80 -3.86 -13.21 -9.44
CA PHE A 80 -2.48 -13.21 -9.92
C PHE A 80 -2.03 -14.57 -10.49
N ALA A 81 -2.98 -15.48 -10.75
CA ALA A 81 -2.74 -16.82 -11.30
C ALA A 81 -1.70 -17.63 -10.51
N GLY A 82 -1.69 -17.48 -9.18
CA GLY A 82 -0.76 -18.18 -8.28
C GLY A 82 0.63 -17.56 -8.23
N VAL A 83 0.88 -16.44 -8.93
CA VAL A 83 2.18 -15.76 -8.92
C VAL A 83 2.18 -14.68 -7.85
N GLY A 84 2.94 -14.90 -6.78
CA GLY A 84 3.08 -13.94 -5.69
C GLY A 84 3.47 -14.61 -4.39
N GLU A 85 4.00 -13.83 -3.45
CA GLU A 85 4.26 -14.28 -2.08
C GLU A 85 3.45 -13.43 -1.11
N PRO A 86 2.55 -14.03 -0.29
CA PRO A 86 1.84 -13.31 0.76
C PRO A 86 2.82 -12.58 1.69
N ALA A 87 2.59 -11.28 1.88
CA ALA A 87 3.45 -10.46 2.73
C ALA A 87 2.73 -9.20 3.20
N ASN A 88 3.09 -8.74 4.40
CA ASN A 88 2.72 -7.43 4.88
C ASN A 88 3.70 -6.34 4.40
N MET A 89 3.40 -5.07 4.74
CA MET A 89 4.28 -3.95 4.44
C MET A 89 5.66 -4.14 5.10
N SER A 90 6.71 -4.19 4.27
CA SER A 90 8.12 -4.30 4.69
C SER A 90 9.02 -3.82 3.56
N PRO A 91 10.21 -3.26 3.83
CA PRO A 91 11.22 -3.09 2.78
C PRO A 91 11.50 -4.40 2.06
N LEU A 92 11.86 -4.38 0.77
CA LEU A 92 12.08 -5.59 -0.03
C LEU A 92 13.31 -6.37 0.43
N ARG A 93 13.36 -7.67 0.14
CA ARG A 93 14.46 -8.58 0.52
C ARG A 93 15.84 -8.08 0.10
N ASN A 94 15.95 -7.45 -1.06
CA ASN A 94 17.19 -6.91 -1.63
C ASN A 94 17.46 -5.43 -1.26
N SER A 95 16.65 -4.82 -0.39
CA SER A 95 16.81 -3.40 -0.01
C SER A 95 17.97 -3.15 0.94
N GLY A 96 18.52 -4.19 1.58
CA GLY A 96 19.43 -4.01 2.73
C GLY A 96 18.73 -3.51 4.01
N MET A 97 17.42 -3.27 3.96
CA MET A 97 16.56 -2.89 5.09
C MET A 97 15.43 -3.90 5.35
N TYR A 98 15.52 -5.09 4.73
CA TYR A 98 14.49 -6.11 4.84
C TYR A 98 14.27 -6.55 6.28
N ARG A 99 13.00 -6.61 6.68
CA ARG A 99 12.59 -7.15 7.97
C ARG A 99 11.63 -8.31 7.76
N LYS A 100 12.13 -9.51 8.06
CA LYS A 100 11.32 -10.74 8.01
C LYS A 100 10.15 -10.68 8.98
N SER A 101 10.32 -10.05 10.15
CA SER A 101 9.26 -9.87 11.14
C SER A 101 8.10 -9.04 10.58
N MET A 102 8.38 -7.85 10.03
CA MET A 102 7.39 -7.01 9.36
C MET A 102 6.70 -7.73 8.20
N ALA A 103 7.47 -8.40 7.33
CA ALA A 103 6.90 -9.07 6.15
C ALA A 103 5.92 -10.19 6.52
N ASN A 104 6.11 -10.86 7.66
CA ASN A 104 5.24 -11.94 8.13
C ASN A 104 4.20 -11.49 9.18
N GLN A 105 4.19 -10.19 9.54
CA GLN A 105 3.37 -9.69 10.62
C GLN A 105 1.87 -9.84 10.30
N TYR A 106 1.14 -10.62 11.10
CA TYR A 106 -0.31 -10.85 10.96
C TYR A 106 -0.76 -11.30 9.55
N VAL A 107 0.09 -12.07 8.85
CA VAL A 107 -0.18 -12.54 7.47
C VAL A 107 -1.04 -13.79 7.43
N GLU A 108 -1.00 -14.62 8.48
CA GLU A 108 -1.76 -15.88 8.57
C GLU A 108 -3.27 -15.64 8.38
N TYR A 109 -3.87 -16.29 7.39
CA TYR A 109 -5.33 -16.33 7.23
C TYR A 109 -5.93 -17.24 8.29
N ASN A 110 -6.69 -16.65 9.22
CA ASN A 110 -7.29 -17.37 10.32
C ASN A 110 -8.52 -16.61 10.84
N VAL A 111 -9.70 -17.02 10.38
CA VAL A 111 -10.99 -16.38 10.73
C VAL A 111 -11.27 -16.41 12.24
N ASN A 112 -10.86 -17.46 12.94
CA ASN A 112 -11.04 -17.55 14.40
C ASN A 112 -10.14 -16.56 15.13
N LEU A 113 -8.88 -16.45 14.72
CA LEU A 113 -7.93 -15.49 15.27
C LEU A 113 -8.35 -14.05 14.95
N ALA A 114 -8.84 -13.80 13.73
CA ALA A 114 -9.41 -12.52 13.34
C ALA A 114 -10.57 -12.12 14.25
N ASN A 115 -11.54 -13.01 14.46
CA ASN A 115 -12.67 -12.77 15.36
C ASN A 115 -12.21 -12.49 16.80
N LYS A 116 -11.24 -13.26 17.32
CA LYS A 116 -10.66 -13.02 18.64
C LYS A 116 -10.07 -11.62 18.78
N PHE A 117 -9.27 -11.17 17.81
CA PHE A 117 -8.69 -9.83 17.85
C PHE A 117 -9.74 -8.72 17.74
N LEU A 118 -10.78 -8.91 16.93
CA LEU A 118 -11.90 -7.95 16.82
C LEU A 118 -12.73 -7.89 18.11
N ASP A 119 -12.92 -9.02 18.81
CA ASP A 119 -13.58 -9.06 20.12
C ASP A 119 -12.74 -8.35 21.18
N GLU A 120 -11.43 -8.64 21.23
CA GLU A 120 -10.47 -7.98 22.12
C GLU A 120 -10.27 -6.49 21.82
N ALA A 121 -10.58 -6.06 20.59
CA ALA A 121 -10.63 -4.65 20.21
C ALA A 121 -11.88 -3.94 20.76
N GLY A 122 -12.84 -4.67 21.32
CA GLY A 122 -14.07 -4.13 21.91
C GLY A 122 -15.32 -4.31 21.04
N TYR A 123 -15.24 -5.02 19.90
CA TYR A 123 -16.30 -5.08 18.90
C TYR A 123 -17.03 -6.43 18.86
N SER A 124 -17.20 -7.10 20.00
CA SER A 124 -17.83 -8.43 20.09
C SER A 124 -19.35 -8.45 19.91
N LYS A 125 -20.02 -7.33 20.20
CA LYS A 125 -21.47 -7.20 20.00
C LYS A 125 -21.79 -7.15 18.52
N ARG A 126 -22.90 -7.79 18.13
CA ARG A 126 -23.39 -7.83 16.74
C ARG A 126 -24.87 -7.49 16.67
N ASP A 127 -25.31 -7.00 15.51
CA ASP A 127 -26.72 -6.86 15.17
C ASP A 127 -27.35 -8.21 14.74
N SER A 128 -28.63 -8.18 14.34
CA SER A 128 -29.38 -9.35 13.88
C SER A 128 -28.84 -9.96 12.57
N ASN A 129 -28.05 -9.19 11.81
CA ASN A 129 -27.42 -9.63 10.57
C ASN A 129 -25.99 -10.17 10.81
N GLY A 130 -25.55 -10.23 12.07
CA GLY A 130 -24.22 -10.66 12.44
C GLY A 130 -23.13 -9.61 12.23
N ILE A 131 -23.48 -8.34 11.97
CA ILE A 131 -22.51 -7.26 11.80
C ILE A 131 -22.11 -6.68 13.15
N ARG A 132 -20.81 -6.51 13.37
CA ARG A 132 -20.23 -5.98 14.61
C ARG A 132 -20.68 -4.53 14.83
N LEU A 133 -20.98 -4.21 16.08
CA LEU A 133 -21.39 -2.87 16.50
C LEU A 133 -20.17 -2.05 16.94
N GLY A 134 -20.11 -0.81 16.48
CA GLY A 134 -19.11 0.17 16.88
C GLY A 134 -19.40 0.77 18.27
N PRO A 135 -18.54 1.70 18.72
CA PRO A 135 -18.69 2.37 20.01
C PRO A 135 -20.02 3.11 20.20
N ASP A 136 -20.65 3.55 19.11
CA ASP A 136 -21.94 4.23 19.10
C ASP A 136 -23.15 3.28 19.03
N GLY A 137 -22.91 1.95 19.06
CA GLY A 137 -23.93 0.92 18.98
C GLY A 137 -24.48 0.69 17.57
N LYS A 138 -23.91 1.30 16.53
CA LYS A 138 -24.31 1.09 15.13
C LYS A 138 -23.38 0.09 14.44
N PRO A 139 -23.80 -0.56 13.34
CA PRO A 139 -22.95 -1.43 12.55
C PRO A 139 -21.64 -0.76 12.11
N ILE A 140 -20.50 -1.46 12.21
CA ILE A 140 -19.22 -0.99 11.68
C ILE A 140 -19.23 -1.10 10.16
N GLN A 141 -19.33 0.04 9.49
CA GLN A 141 -19.35 0.14 8.02
C GLN A 141 -18.04 0.73 7.49
N ILE A 142 -17.48 0.10 6.45
CA ILE A 142 -16.21 0.50 5.84
C ILE A 142 -16.33 0.51 4.31
N ALA A 143 -16.07 1.66 3.70
CA ALA A 143 -15.85 1.78 2.26
C ALA A 143 -14.37 1.55 1.91
N VAL A 144 -14.10 0.56 1.06
CA VAL A 144 -12.78 0.28 0.48
C VAL A 144 -12.74 0.90 -0.90
N ASP A 145 -12.12 2.08 -1.01
CA ASP A 145 -12.11 2.84 -2.25
C ASP A 145 -10.80 2.65 -3.00
N THR A 146 -10.90 2.49 -4.32
CA THR A 146 -9.80 2.63 -5.27
C THR A 146 -10.27 3.36 -6.52
N ILE A 147 -9.40 3.52 -7.52
CA ILE A 147 -9.82 4.09 -8.81
C ILE A 147 -10.22 3.01 -9.80
N ALA A 148 -11.08 3.36 -10.75
CA ALA A 148 -11.49 2.46 -11.82
C ALA A 148 -10.32 1.77 -12.55
N GLY A 149 -10.42 0.45 -12.69
CA GLY A 149 -9.44 -0.41 -13.37
C GLY A 149 -8.23 -0.78 -12.51
N THR A 150 -8.23 -0.46 -11.22
CA THR A 150 -7.12 -0.76 -10.30
C THR A 150 -7.57 -1.73 -9.21
N PHE A 151 -6.97 -2.92 -9.17
CA PHE A 151 -7.17 -3.93 -8.12
C PHE A 151 -8.62 -4.33 -7.78
N SER A 152 -9.56 -4.21 -8.73
CA SER A 152 -10.99 -4.40 -8.51
C SER A 152 -11.32 -5.78 -7.93
N ASP A 153 -10.79 -6.84 -8.54
CA ASP A 153 -11.01 -8.22 -8.08
C ASP A 153 -10.43 -8.47 -6.68
N SER A 154 -9.22 -7.94 -6.40
CA SER A 154 -8.58 -8.08 -5.08
C SER A 154 -9.34 -7.31 -4.00
N GLY A 155 -9.86 -6.12 -4.33
CA GLY A 155 -10.61 -5.29 -3.40
C GLY A 155 -11.94 -5.92 -2.99
N GLU A 156 -12.65 -6.53 -3.95
CA GLU A 156 -13.90 -7.27 -3.69
C GLU A 156 -13.63 -8.49 -2.79
N LEU A 157 -12.55 -9.25 -3.04
CA LEU A 157 -12.17 -10.38 -2.19
C LEU A 157 -11.85 -9.93 -0.74
N VAL A 158 -11.12 -8.83 -0.56
CA VAL A 158 -10.85 -8.28 0.78
C VAL A 158 -12.14 -7.84 1.47
N ALA A 159 -13.07 -7.19 0.76
CA ALA A 159 -14.36 -6.82 1.32
C ALA A 159 -15.17 -8.06 1.74
N ASN A 160 -15.15 -9.13 0.94
CA ASN A 160 -15.81 -10.40 1.26
C ASN A 160 -15.26 -11.03 2.54
N ASP A 161 -13.94 -11.05 2.67
CA ASP A 161 -13.22 -11.55 3.85
C ASP A 161 -13.58 -10.76 5.12
N TRP A 162 -13.67 -9.44 5.02
CA TRP A 162 -14.09 -8.58 6.13
C TRP A 162 -15.57 -8.80 6.50
N ARG A 163 -16.44 -9.02 5.51
CA ARG A 163 -17.85 -9.40 5.77
C ARG A 163 -17.95 -10.75 6.48
N ALA A 164 -17.08 -11.71 6.19
CA ALA A 164 -17.06 -13.00 6.87
C ALA A 164 -16.75 -12.91 8.38
N VAL A 165 -16.05 -11.86 8.82
CA VAL A 165 -15.81 -11.58 10.25
C VAL A 165 -16.79 -10.57 10.86
N GLY A 166 -17.81 -10.15 10.09
CA GLY A 166 -18.90 -9.27 10.53
C GLY A 166 -18.61 -7.79 10.43
N ILE A 167 -17.78 -7.35 9.49
CA ILE A 167 -17.64 -5.94 9.16
C ILE A 167 -18.47 -5.67 7.90
N ASP A 168 -19.30 -4.64 7.90
CA ASP A 168 -20.05 -4.24 6.70
C ASP A 168 -19.12 -3.47 5.76
N ALA A 169 -18.31 -4.23 5.01
CA ALA A 169 -17.33 -3.73 4.07
C ALA A 169 -17.91 -3.68 2.65
N GLN A 170 -17.74 -2.54 1.98
CA GLN A 170 -18.13 -2.32 0.59
C GLN A 170 -16.93 -1.86 -0.22
N PHE A 171 -16.66 -2.53 -1.33
CA PHE A 171 -15.62 -2.12 -2.26
C PHE A 171 -16.19 -1.18 -3.34
N ASN A 172 -15.48 -0.08 -3.63
CA ASN A 172 -15.89 0.89 -4.63
C ASN A 172 -14.73 1.26 -5.57
N GLU A 173 -15.02 1.25 -6.86
CA GLU A 173 -14.22 1.94 -7.86
C GLU A 173 -14.79 3.32 -8.11
N ILE A 174 -13.98 4.34 -7.86
CA ILE A 174 -14.39 5.73 -8.03
C ILE A 174 -13.51 6.46 -9.05
N GLU A 175 -14.04 7.55 -9.60
CA GLU A 175 -13.29 8.39 -10.52
C GLU A 175 -12.12 9.07 -9.79
N ARG A 176 -10.98 9.22 -10.47
CA ARG A 176 -9.70 9.64 -9.87
C ARG A 176 -9.78 11.04 -9.21
N SER A 177 -10.44 12.01 -9.84
CA SER A 177 -10.62 13.34 -9.25
C SER A 177 -11.50 13.29 -7.99
N PHE A 178 -12.54 12.44 -7.99
CA PHE A 178 -13.36 12.21 -6.79
C PHE A 178 -12.58 11.52 -5.67
N HIS A 179 -11.79 10.49 -5.99
CA HIS A 179 -10.87 9.83 -5.05
C HIS A 179 -9.92 10.83 -4.39
N THR A 180 -9.27 11.65 -5.23
CA THR A 180 -8.33 12.69 -4.82
C THR A 180 -9.00 13.69 -3.89
N LYS A 181 -10.18 14.19 -4.27
CA LYS A 181 -10.97 15.11 -3.45
C LYS A 181 -11.33 14.50 -2.09
N ARG A 182 -11.75 13.24 -2.06
CA ARG A 182 -12.15 12.54 -0.83
C ARG A 182 -10.99 12.40 0.16
N ILE A 183 -9.78 12.14 -0.34
CA ILE A 183 -8.55 12.12 0.47
C ILE A 183 -8.23 13.52 1.01
N PHE A 184 -8.27 14.55 0.16
CA PHE A 184 -8.00 15.93 0.59
C PHE A 184 -8.97 16.40 1.69
N GLU A 185 -10.25 16.05 1.56
CA GLU A 185 -11.29 16.34 2.55
C GLU A 185 -11.25 15.39 3.76
N ASN A 186 -10.37 14.38 3.75
CA ASN A 186 -10.21 13.38 4.81
C ASN A 186 -11.54 12.67 5.14
N GLY A 187 -12.29 12.35 4.09
CA GLY A 187 -13.59 11.68 4.14
C GLY A 187 -13.58 10.27 3.54
N HIS A 188 -12.41 9.72 3.23
CA HIS A 188 -12.23 8.31 2.83
C HIS A 188 -12.09 7.45 4.07
N ASP A 189 -12.66 6.24 4.03
CA ASP A 189 -12.48 5.25 5.11
C ASP A 189 -11.17 4.48 4.90
N VAL A 190 -11.01 3.89 3.72
CA VAL A 190 -9.85 3.09 3.31
C VAL A 190 -9.45 3.45 1.89
N VAL A 191 -8.17 3.67 1.67
CA VAL A 191 -7.57 3.70 0.34
C VAL A 191 -6.92 2.36 0.05
N PHE A 192 -7.27 1.78 -1.10
CA PHE A 192 -6.73 0.53 -1.62
C PHE A 192 -5.84 0.82 -2.83
N TRP A 193 -4.53 0.79 -2.61
CA TRP A 193 -3.54 1.26 -3.58
C TRP A 193 -2.22 0.49 -3.45
N ASN A 194 -1.19 0.81 -4.23
CA ASN A 194 0.16 0.27 -4.01
C ASN A 194 0.76 0.76 -2.66
N GLY A 195 1.70 -0.03 -2.12
CA GLY A 195 2.51 0.36 -0.98
C GLY A 195 3.93 0.73 -1.40
N ASP A 196 4.28 2.01 -1.42
CA ASP A 196 5.62 2.51 -1.77
C ASP A 196 6.69 2.24 -0.70
N GLY A 197 7.97 2.51 -1.02
CA GLY A 197 9.08 2.48 -0.06
C GLY A 197 9.74 1.11 0.12
N GLY A 198 9.69 0.25 -0.90
CA GLY A 198 10.24 -1.10 -0.84
C GLY A 198 11.75 -1.16 -1.02
N THR A 199 12.30 -0.38 -1.95
CA THR A 199 13.76 -0.29 -2.13
C THR A 199 14.38 0.65 -1.12
N ARG A 200 15.69 0.53 -0.87
CA ARG A 200 16.42 1.46 0.00
C ARG A 200 16.26 2.91 -0.46
N GLY A 201 16.41 3.14 -1.77
CA GLY A 201 16.31 4.47 -2.35
C GLY A 201 14.94 5.09 -2.13
N ASP A 202 13.87 4.33 -2.43
CA ASP A 202 12.50 4.81 -2.25
C ASP A 202 12.15 5.03 -0.77
N LEU A 203 12.55 4.10 0.11
CA LEU A 203 12.38 4.23 1.56
C LEU A 203 13.08 5.48 2.11
N TYR A 204 14.31 5.77 1.66
CA TYR A 204 15.12 6.88 2.16
C TYR A 204 14.66 8.22 1.62
N LEU A 205 14.26 8.26 0.35
CA LEU A 205 13.81 9.49 -0.31
C LEU A 205 12.39 9.86 0.09
N ASN A 206 11.51 8.87 0.26
CA ASN A 206 10.09 9.11 0.45
C ASN A 206 9.40 8.01 1.29
N PRO A 207 9.61 7.98 2.62
CA PRO A 207 9.04 6.95 3.50
C PRO A 207 7.54 7.12 3.78
N ARG A 208 6.77 7.87 2.97
CA ARG A 208 5.40 8.35 3.27
C ARG A 208 4.36 7.30 3.66
N VAL A 209 4.56 6.02 3.29
CA VAL A 209 3.68 4.90 3.68
C VAL A 209 4.09 4.32 5.04
N PHE A 210 5.38 4.38 5.38
CA PHE A 210 5.97 3.95 6.65
C PHE A 210 5.83 5.03 7.72
N VAL A 211 6.18 6.28 7.38
CA VAL A 211 6.09 7.47 8.22
C VAL A 211 5.17 8.48 7.52
N PRO A 212 4.10 8.97 8.16
CA PRO A 212 3.15 9.84 7.47
C PRO A 212 3.72 11.24 7.25
N THR A 213 4.36 11.48 6.10
CA THR A 213 5.03 12.74 5.75
C THR A 213 4.31 13.53 4.66
N SER A 214 3.33 12.94 3.98
CA SER A 214 2.58 13.57 2.89
C SER A 214 1.10 13.77 3.26
N PRO A 215 0.57 15.01 3.26
CA PRO A 215 -0.84 15.27 3.56
C PRO A 215 -1.79 14.83 2.44
N PHE A 216 -1.27 14.17 1.40
CA PHE A 216 -2.03 13.59 0.31
C PHE A 216 -1.73 12.09 0.13
N GLU A 217 -0.46 11.71 0.16
CA GLU A 217 -0.02 10.35 -0.18
C GLU A 217 0.33 9.49 1.05
N SER A 218 0.18 10.04 2.26
CA SER A 218 0.08 9.25 3.49
C SER A 218 -1.40 9.06 3.81
N GLU A 219 -2.13 8.35 2.94
CA GLU A 219 -3.59 8.27 2.96
C GLU A 219 -4.13 7.69 4.27
N HIS A 220 -3.32 6.88 4.97
CA HIS A 220 -3.65 6.35 6.28
C HIS A 220 -3.63 7.42 7.40
N ALA A 221 -2.96 8.56 7.21
CA ALA A 221 -2.77 9.57 8.26
C ALA A 221 -2.43 10.98 7.71
N THR A 222 -3.25 11.50 6.79
CA THR A 222 -3.01 12.80 6.12
C THR A 222 -2.96 13.99 7.09
N ARG A 223 -3.68 13.93 8.22
CA ARG A 223 -3.73 15.03 9.20
C ARG A 223 -2.56 15.02 10.17
N TRP A 224 -1.99 13.86 10.45
CA TRP A 224 -0.72 13.75 11.15
C TRP A 224 0.43 14.27 10.29
N ALA A 225 0.42 13.97 8.99
CA ALA A 225 1.40 14.53 8.05
C ALA A 225 1.28 16.04 7.95
N LEU A 226 0.05 16.56 7.86
CA LEU A 226 -0.21 18.00 7.85
C LEU A 226 0.29 18.69 9.13
N TRP A 227 0.07 18.08 10.30
CA TRP A 227 0.60 18.59 11.57
C TRP A 227 2.12 18.63 11.59
N ASN A 228 2.80 17.62 11.04
CA ASN A 228 4.27 17.59 10.98
C ASN A 228 4.82 18.75 10.13
N GLN A 229 4.15 19.06 9.02
CA GLN A 229 4.56 20.14 8.13
C GLN A 229 4.22 21.53 8.69
N ASN A 230 3.03 21.68 9.26
CA ASN A 230 2.56 22.91 9.86
C ASN A 230 1.53 22.61 10.96
N PRO A 231 1.93 22.63 12.25
CA PRO A 231 1.03 22.36 13.38
C PRO A 231 -0.18 23.29 13.47
N ASN A 232 -0.08 24.49 12.87
CA ASN A 232 -1.13 25.51 12.88
C ASN A 232 -2.05 25.43 11.64
N ALA A 233 -1.80 24.52 10.70
CA ALA A 233 -2.61 24.39 9.50
C ALA A 233 -4.04 23.92 9.85
N PRO A 234 -5.08 24.47 9.20
CA PRO A 234 -6.45 23.99 9.39
C PRO A 234 -6.58 22.48 9.16
N GLY A 235 -7.12 21.77 10.15
CA GLY A 235 -7.30 20.32 10.09
C GLY A 235 -6.08 19.49 10.48
N ALA A 236 -4.95 20.11 10.82
CA ALA A 236 -3.81 19.44 11.45
C ALA A 236 -4.25 18.73 12.74
N GLN A 237 -3.78 17.50 12.94
CA GLN A 237 -4.09 16.72 14.15
C GLN A 237 -2.80 16.27 14.81
N VAL A 238 -2.70 16.47 16.13
CA VAL A 238 -1.55 16.00 16.92
C VAL A 238 -1.48 14.47 16.83
N PRO A 239 -0.36 13.90 16.37
CA PRO A 239 -0.22 12.46 16.24
C PRO A 239 0.14 11.80 17.57
N PRO A 240 -0.07 10.47 17.72
CA PRO A 240 0.38 9.73 18.89
C PRO A 240 1.90 9.84 19.12
N ALA A 241 2.35 9.68 20.36
CA ALA A 241 3.75 9.84 20.74
C ALA A 241 4.73 8.98 19.89
N LYS A 242 4.33 7.77 19.49
CA LYS A 242 5.16 6.91 18.62
C LYS A 242 5.37 7.52 17.23
N VAL A 243 4.35 8.18 16.68
CA VAL A 243 4.43 8.86 15.38
C VAL A 243 5.23 10.15 15.49
N GLN A 244 5.07 10.92 16.57
CA GLN A 244 5.94 12.07 16.85
C GLN A 244 7.42 11.64 16.92
N LYS A 245 7.70 10.51 17.57
CA LYS A 245 9.05 9.93 17.62
C LYS A 245 9.56 9.52 16.23
N MET A 246 8.70 8.98 15.36
CA MET A 246 9.08 8.70 13.97
C MET A 246 9.53 9.98 13.24
N TYR A 247 8.85 11.11 13.46
CA TYR A 247 9.24 12.38 12.86
C TYR A 247 10.58 12.88 13.38
N THR A 248 10.80 12.87 14.70
CA THR A 248 12.11 13.23 15.27
C THR A 248 13.24 12.36 14.71
N LEU A 249 13.03 11.04 14.61
CA LEU A 249 14.03 10.14 14.03
C LEU A 249 14.26 10.40 12.53
N LEU A 250 13.22 10.82 11.80
CA LEU A 250 13.33 11.17 10.38
C LEU A 250 14.09 12.48 10.18
N ASP A 251 13.91 13.47 11.06
CA ASP A 251 14.69 14.71 11.06
C ASP A 251 16.18 14.41 11.33
N ASP A 252 16.47 13.58 12.33
CA ASP A 252 17.83 13.11 12.61
C ASP A 252 18.42 12.33 11.42
N PHE A 253 17.60 11.52 10.74
CA PHE A 253 18.01 10.76 9.56
C PHE A 253 18.41 11.70 8.41
N ASN A 254 17.64 12.76 8.18
CA ASN A 254 17.92 13.76 7.17
C ASN A 254 19.17 14.61 7.50
N ALA A 255 19.46 14.81 8.78
CA ALA A 255 20.65 15.53 9.26
C ALA A 255 21.92 14.66 9.34
N ALA A 256 21.80 13.34 9.23
CA ALA A 256 22.93 12.43 9.35
C ALA A 256 23.89 12.53 8.15
N ASN A 257 25.19 12.62 8.44
CA ASN A 257 26.25 12.76 7.41
C ASN A 257 26.91 11.45 6.98
N THR A 258 26.43 10.31 7.51
CA THR A 258 26.96 8.98 7.17
C THR A 258 25.84 8.02 6.86
N GLN A 259 26.12 7.10 5.93
CA GLN A 259 25.18 6.03 5.58
C GLN A 259 24.87 5.14 6.79
N GLU A 260 25.86 4.78 7.60
CA GLU A 260 25.66 3.99 8.82
C GLU A 260 24.73 4.69 9.84
N GLY A 261 24.87 6.02 9.99
CA GLY A 261 24.00 6.83 10.83
C GLY A 261 22.54 6.79 10.34
N GLN A 262 22.34 6.99 9.04
CA GLN A 262 21.04 6.88 8.38
C GLN A 262 20.44 5.47 8.54
N GLU A 263 21.24 4.42 8.33
CA GLU A 263 20.80 3.04 8.48
C GLU A 263 20.33 2.73 9.90
N ARG A 264 21.07 3.18 10.93
CA ARG A 264 20.68 3.01 12.33
C ARG A 264 19.37 3.74 12.67
N LEU A 265 19.19 4.96 12.17
CA LEU A 265 17.99 5.76 12.43
C LEU A 265 16.77 5.18 11.70
N MET A 266 16.92 4.76 10.45
CA MET A 266 15.86 4.10 9.69
C MET A 266 15.44 2.78 10.36
N ASN A 267 16.38 2.02 10.92
CA ASN A 267 16.03 0.83 11.70
C ASN A 267 15.14 1.15 12.92
N GLN A 268 15.42 2.22 13.65
CA GLN A 268 14.56 2.65 14.77
C GLN A 268 13.18 3.13 14.31
N ILE A 269 13.10 3.76 13.13
CA ILE A 269 11.82 4.11 12.52
C ILE A 269 11.04 2.83 12.20
N LEU A 270 11.67 1.85 11.54
CA LEU A 270 11.04 0.58 11.18
C LEU A 270 10.57 -0.23 12.41
N ASP A 271 11.27 -0.16 13.54
CA ASP A 271 10.80 -0.73 14.81
C ASP A 271 9.44 -0.13 15.24
N LEU A 272 9.30 1.20 15.12
CA LEU A 272 8.05 1.89 15.42
C LEU A 272 6.96 1.57 14.38
N VAL A 273 7.33 1.40 13.11
CA VAL A 273 6.36 1.04 12.06
C VAL A 273 5.81 -0.36 12.30
N GLU A 274 6.68 -1.32 12.59
CA GLU A 274 6.29 -2.68 12.94
C GLU A 274 5.37 -2.69 14.16
N ASP A 275 5.71 -1.94 15.21
CA ASP A 275 4.90 -1.88 16.41
C ASP A 275 3.57 -1.14 16.19
N THR A 276 3.51 -0.11 15.36
CA THR A 276 2.26 0.62 15.13
C THR A 276 1.32 -0.11 14.18
N PHE A 277 1.83 -0.85 13.20
CA PHE A 277 1.05 -1.63 12.23
C PHE A 277 -0.06 -0.79 11.57
N HIS A 278 0.28 0.37 11.00
CA HIS A 278 -0.70 1.31 10.44
C HIS A 278 -1.28 0.89 9.09
N VAL A 279 -0.49 0.19 8.27
CA VAL A 279 -0.85 -0.18 6.89
C VAL A 279 -0.77 -1.69 6.76
N ILE A 280 -1.77 -2.30 6.12
CA ILE A 280 -1.86 -3.74 5.91
C ILE A 280 -1.47 -4.04 4.46
N GLY A 281 -0.52 -4.94 4.24
CA GLY A 281 -0.12 -5.43 2.91
C GLY A 281 -0.78 -6.77 2.54
N ILE A 282 -0.83 -7.06 1.25
CA ILE A 282 -1.32 -8.33 0.68
C ILE A 282 -0.17 -9.22 0.23
N MET A 283 0.77 -8.70 -0.56
CA MET A 283 1.84 -9.50 -1.16
C MET A 283 3.05 -8.66 -1.57
N PHE A 284 4.22 -9.28 -1.66
CA PHE A 284 5.36 -8.64 -2.32
C PHE A 284 5.03 -8.29 -3.77
N PRO A 285 5.59 -7.19 -4.31
CA PRO A 285 5.36 -6.83 -5.70
C PRO A 285 5.96 -7.88 -6.63
N ASN A 286 5.22 -8.20 -7.69
CA ASN A 286 5.69 -9.14 -8.70
C ASN A 286 6.56 -8.42 -9.74
N PRO A 287 7.65 -9.04 -10.22
CA PRO A 287 8.37 -8.54 -11.38
C PRO A 287 7.44 -8.43 -12.59
N THR A 288 7.43 -7.24 -13.20
CA THR A 288 6.62 -6.95 -14.38
C THR A 288 7.51 -6.91 -15.63
N CYS A 289 6.97 -6.38 -16.72
CA CYS A 289 7.74 -6.09 -17.92
C CYS A 289 7.43 -4.69 -18.46
N THR A 290 8.19 -4.30 -19.47
CA THR A 290 7.92 -3.16 -20.33
C THR A 290 8.01 -3.63 -21.77
N LEU A 291 7.06 -3.24 -22.61
CA LEU A 291 7.07 -3.55 -24.03
C LEU A 291 7.89 -2.51 -24.79
N ALA A 292 8.77 -2.96 -25.69
CA ALA A 292 9.45 -2.09 -26.65
C ALA A 292 9.52 -2.75 -28.04
N LYS A 293 9.16 -2.04 -29.10
CA LYS A 293 9.33 -2.50 -30.49
C LYS A 293 10.79 -2.80 -30.77
N ASN A 294 11.06 -3.79 -31.60
CA ASN A 294 12.44 -4.19 -31.89
C ASN A 294 13.26 -3.08 -32.56
N ASN A 295 12.64 -2.23 -33.37
CA ASN A 295 13.30 -1.04 -33.94
C ASN A 295 13.29 0.18 -33.02
N PHE A 296 12.77 0.08 -31.80
CA PHE A 296 12.83 1.15 -30.81
C PHE A 296 14.03 0.91 -29.87
N ARG A 297 15.02 1.79 -29.98
CA ARG A 297 16.38 1.60 -29.47
C ARG A 297 16.71 2.56 -28.34
N ASN A 298 17.87 2.29 -27.74
CA ASN A 298 18.40 2.96 -26.55
C ASN A 298 17.56 2.77 -25.28
N VAL A 299 16.65 1.79 -25.28
CA VAL A 299 15.91 1.38 -24.09
C VAL A 299 16.78 0.43 -23.26
N PRO A 300 16.98 0.68 -21.94
CA PRO A 300 17.73 -0.21 -21.07
C PRO A 300 17.22 -1.65 -21.07
N GLU A 301 18.12 -2.61 -20.85
CA GLU A 301 17.77 -4.05 -20.78
C GLU A 301 16.99 -4.44 -19.52
N LYS A 302 16.94 -3.54 -18.53
CA LYS A 302 16.14 -3.67 -17.31
C LYS A 302 15.67 -2.30 -16.86
N LEU A 303 14.43 -2.22 -16.39
CA LEU A 303 13.82 -0.99 -15.89
C LEU A 303 13.43 -1.10 -14.41
N ILE A 304 13.37 0.05 -13.76
CA ILE A 304 12.83 0.22 -12.41
C ILE A 304 11.61 1.11 -12.53
N LEU A 305 10.50 0.70 -11.91
CA LEU A 305 9.25 1.45 -11.86
C LEU A 305 8.96 1.90 -10.45
N GLY A 306 8.76 3.19 -10.28
CA GLY A 306 8.36 3.77 -9.00
C GLY A 306 7.67 5.10 -9.18
N TRP A 307 7.06 5.58 -8.10
CA TRP A 307 6.59 6.95 -8.06
C TRP A 307 7.74 7.92 -7.74
N SER A 308 8.50 7.61 -6.68
CA SER A 308 9.65 8.43 -6.25
C SER A 308 10.86 8.31 -7.19
N TYR A 309 10.91 7.23 -7.99
CA TYR A 309 11.78 7.11 -9.16
C TYR A 309 10.88 7.29 -10.38
N PRO A 310 10.66 8.53 -10.87
CA PRO A 310 9.50 8.89 -11.70
C PRO A 310 9.59 8.28 -13.11
N SER A 311 9.35 6.98 -13.21
CA SER A 311 9.56 6.23 -14.43
C SER A 311 8.62 6.70 -15.55
N ASP A 312 9.12 6.89 -16.77
CA ASP A 312 10.44 6.48 -17.28
C ASP A 312 11.50 7.59 -17.31
N SER A 313 11.24 8.76 -16.72
CA SER A 313 12.13 9.93 -16.85
C SER A 313 13.60 9.63 -16.52
N PRO A 314 13.95 8.87 -15.46
CA PRO A 314 15.35 8.59 -15.12
C PRO A 314 16.12 7.73 -16.14
N VAL A 315 15.44 7.09 -17.10
CA VAL A 315 16.11 6.26 -18.12
C VAL A 315 16.45 7.03 -19.40
N GLY A 316 16.29 8.36 -19.39
CA GLY A 316 16.70 9.22 -20.48
C GLY A 316 15.86 9.00 -21.74
N VAL A 317 14.53 9.06 -21.61
CA VAL A 317 13.59 8.80 -22.71
C VAL A 317 13.83 9.70 -23.93
N GLU A 318 14.43 10.88 -23.75
CA GLU A 318 14.86 11.78 -24.81
C GLU A 318 15.95 11.20 -25.72
N GLN A 319 16.63 10.15 -25.26
CA GLN A 319 17.68 9.45 -25.99
C GLN A 319 17.15 8.23 -26.74
N PHE A 320 15.87 7.89 -26.59
CA PHE A 320 15.24 6.80 -27.33
C PHE A 320 15.06 7.20 -28.79
N PHE A 321 15.25 6.25 -29.71
CA PHE A 321 15.10 6.51 -31.14
C PHE A 321 14.54 5.29 -31.87
N LYS A 322 14.02 5.55 -33.08
CA LYS A 322 13.51 4.53 -33.99
C LYS A 322 14.50 4.34 -35.14
N GLU A 323 14.96 3.11 -35.33
CA GLU A 323 15.79 2.69 -36.49
C GLU A 323 15.00 2.61 -37.79
#